data_AF-A0A4V1TXN0-F1
#
_entry.id   AF-A0A4V1TXN0-F1
#
_cell.length_a   1.000
_cell.length_b   1.000
_cell.length_c   1.000
_cell.angle_alpha   90.00
_cell.angle_beta   90.00
_cell.angle_gamma   90.00
#
_symmetry.space_group_name_H-M   'P 1'
#
loop_
_entity.id
_entity.type
_entity.pdbx_description
1 polymer ?
#
loop_
_entity_poly.entity_id
_entity_poly.type
_entity_poly.pdbx_seq_one_letter_code
_entity_poly.pdbx_strand_id
1 'polypeptide(L)' 'RGKAALLAAVQPGPGKALYFVARGDGSSQFSETLDEHNRAVNKYQRGQ' A
#
# COMPACT_ATOMS: atom_id res chain seq x y z
N ARG A 1 13.74 10.92 -8.00
CA ARG A 1 12.37 10.34 -7.94
C ARG A 1 12.18 9.21 -8.97
N GLY A 2 12.65 9.33 -10.23
CA GLY A 2 12.53 8.23 -11.22
C GLY A 2 13.37 6.98 -10.96
N LYS A 3 14.64 7.12 -10.52
CA LYS A 3 15.54 5.98 -10.27
C LYS A 3 14.99 4.97 -9.25
N ALA A 4 14.40 5.45 -8.16
CA ALA A 4 13.82 4.59 -7.13
C ALA A 4 12.58 3.82 -7.65
N ALA A 5 11.75 4.48 -8.47
CA ALA A 5 10.60 3.82 -9.09
C ALA A 5 11.02 2.74 -10.10
N LEU A 6 12.06 3.01 -10.90
CA LEU A 6 12.62 2.03 -11.83
C LEU A 6 13.22 0.82 -11.08
N LEU A 7 13.95 1.06 -9.99
CA LEU A 7 14.50 -0.02 -9.16
C LEU A 7 13.40 -0.87 -8.51
N ALA A 8 12.32 -0.27 -8.02
CA ALA A 8 11.21 -1.02 -7.43
C ALA A 8 10.46 -1.88 -8.47
N ALA A 9 10.42 -1.46 -9.73
CA ALA A 9 9.81 -2.22 -10.81
C ALA A 9 10.61 -3.47 -11.20
N VAL A 10 11.95 -3.36 -11.21
CA VAL A 10 12.84 -4.49 -11.56
C VAL A 10 13.22 -5.35 -10.35
N GLN A 11 13.09 -4.80 -9.15
CA GLN A 11 13.37 -5.47 -7.89
C GLN A 11 12.21 -5.19 -6.90
N PRO A 12 11.09 -5.91 -7.03
CA PRO A 12 9.97 -5.74 -6.12
C PRO A 12 10.38 -6.16 -4.71
N GLY A 13 9.83 -5.47 -3.71
CA GLY A 13 9.98 -5.90 -2.32
C GLY A 13 9.34 -7.29 -2.11
N PRO A 14 9.87 -8.11 -1.18
CA PRO A 14 9.25 -9.39 -0.85
C PRO A 14 7.86 -9.17 -0.24
N GLY A 15 6.86 -9.91 -0.71
CA GLY A 15 5.49 -9.88 -0.17
C GLY A 15 4.44 -10.38 -1.16
N LYS A 16 3.23 -10.65 -0.68
CA LYS A 16 2.07 -11.05 -1.51
C LYS A 16 0.95 -10.01 -1.47
N ALA A 17 1.28 -8.77 -1.13
CA ALA A 17 0.27 -7.72 -1.05
C ALA A 17 -0.41 -7.52 -2.40
N LEU A 18 -1.72 -7.74 -2.43
CA LEU A 18 -2.58 -7.56 -3.60
C LEU A 18 -3.29 -6.21 -3.57
N TYR A 19 -3.38 -5.60 -2.39
CA TYR A 19 -4.12 -4.38 -2.15
C TYR A 19 -3.25 -3.34 -1.46
N PHE A 20 -3.49 -2.07 -1.76
CA PHE A 20 -2.87 -0.97 -1.04
C PHE A 20 -3.85 0.18 -0.85
N VAL A 21 -3.63 0.96 0.21
CA VAL A 21 -4.40 2.18 0.50
C VAL A 21 -3.45 3.30 0.93
N ALA A 22 -3.63 4.49 0.35
CA ALA A 22 -2.87 5.67 0.73
C ALA A 22 -3.28 6.16 2.12
N ARG A 23 -2.28 6.47 2.97
CA ARG A 23 -2.52 6.93 4.35
C ARG A 23 -2.73 8.44 4.49
N GLY A 24 -2.56 9.20 3.40
CA GLY A 24 -2.69 10.67 3.39
C GLY A 24 -1.43 11.44 3.82
N ASP A 25 -0.47 10.77 4.46
CA ASP A 25 0.82 11.33 4.90
C ASP A 25 1.97 11.15 3.87
N GLY A 26 1.63 10.69 2.66
CA GLY A 26 2.59 10.35 1.62
C GLY A 26 3.08 8.89 1.67
N SER A 27 2.62 8.08 2.62
CA SER A 27 2.87 6.64 2.68
C SER A 27 1.64 5.82 2.27
N SER A 28 1.85 4.51 2.03
CA SER A 28 0.81 3.54 1.71
C SER A 28 0.84 2.36 2.68
N GLN A 29 -0.34 1.83 3.02
CA GLN A 29 -0.49 0.53 3.69
C GLN A 29 -0.75 -0.54 2.64
N PHE A 30 -0.06 -1.68 2.74
CA PHE A 30 -0.21 -2.84 1.88
C PHE A 30 -0.93 -3.97 2.62
N SER A 31 -1.73 -4.77 1.90
CA SER A 31 -2.54 -5.85 2.46
C SER A 31 -2.59 -7.04 1.49
N GLU A 32 -2.58 -8.25 2.03
CA GLU A 32 -2.65 -9.49 1.23
C GLU A 32 -4.09 -9.91 0.97
N THR A 33 -5.01 -9.56 1.86
CA THR A 33 -6.43 -9.90 1.75
C THR A 33 -7.34 -8.67 1.62
N LEU A 34 -8.51 -8.86 1.02
CA LEU A 34 -9.53 -7.81 0.88
C LEU A 34 -10.02 -7.31 2.25
N ASP A 35 -10.14 -8.20 3.24
CA ASP A 35 -10.57 -7.83 4.59
C ASP A 35 -9.56 -6.92 5.30
N GLU A 36 -8.27 -7.22 5.19
CA GLU A 36 -7.20 -6.35 5.67
C GLU A 36 -7.23 -4.98 5.00
N HIS A 37 -7.42 -4.97 3.67
CA HIS A 37 -7.54 -3.74 2.91
C HIS A 37 -8.73 -2.90 3.38
N ASN A 38 -9.91 -3.49 3.56
CA ASN A 38 -11.10 -2.78 4.01
C ASN A 38 -10.93 -2.18 5.41
N ARG A 39 -10.27 -2.90 6.33
CA ARG A 39 -9.92 -2.35 7.65
C ARG A 39 -8.97 -1.16 7.51
N ALA A 40 -7.97 -1.26 6.65
CA ALA A 40 -7.03 -0.17 6.40
C ALA A 40 -7.72 1.04 5.76
N VAL A 41 -8.62 0.84 4.80
CA VAL A 41 -9.44 1.91 4.19
C VAL A 41 -10.28 2.62 5.24
N ASN A 42 -10.97 1.87 6.11
CA ASN A 42 -11.77 2.47 7.17
C ASN A 42 -10.90 3.32 8.11
N LYS A 43 -9.72 2.79 8.49
CA LYS A 43 -8.76 3.47 9.38
C LYS A 43 -8.17 4.74 8.78
N TYR A 44 -7.75 4.71 7.51
CA TYR A 44 -6.94 5.78 6.92
C TYR A 44 -7.72 6.79 6.09
N GLN A 45 -8.89 6.42 5.57
CA GLN A 45 -9.63 7.28 4.61
C GLN A 45 -11.04 7.64 5.06
N ARG A 46 -11.67 6.84 5.92
CA ARG A 46 -13.07 7.03 6.31
C ARG A 46 -13.26 7.61 7.72
N GLY A 47 -12.18 7.74 8.50
CA GLY A 47 -12.21 8.41 9.82
C GLY A 47 -13.20 7.81 10.82
N GLN A 48 -13.45 6.49 10.75
CA GLN A 48 -14.26 5.78 11.75
C GLN A 48 -13.46 5.48 13.00
#